data_AF-E0XN06-F1
#
_entry.id   AF-E0XN06-F1
#
_cell.length_a   1.000
_cell.length_b   1.000
_cell.length_c   1.000
_cell.angle_alpha   90.00
_cell.angle_beta   90.00
_cell.angle_gamma   90.00
#
_symmetry.space_group_name_H-M   'P 1'
#
loop_
_entity.id
_entity.type
_entity.pdbx_description
1 polymer ?
#
loop_
_entity_poly.entity_id
_entity_poly.type
_entity_poly.pdbx_seq_one_letter_code
_entity_poly.pdbx_strand_id
1 'polypeptide(L)'
;TPHQQLMSKLDRKNQARQKQQVKRQEKSQAASIFAGQNGAPRQVAIVPLANSIDVAAVIRALNESVDISEDVSIDRQLRIRVDRFKQNIMYIPAKYDLIHALDVCRVADFVIVVLPTDIEVTEEGETLLRSIESQGISNVLVVAQGLDKVNPQKKRPQIVSSLVSFMNHFFPTIEKVLSLDSRQECSNVVRSLCTATPKGIRWRDDRSWMTIQDVKWPDVPGSLIDDVVVTGVVRG
;
A
#
# COMPACT_ATOMS: atom_id res chain seq x y z
N THR A 1 -24.42 -21.02 44.01
CA THR A 1 -23.89 -21.52 42.72
C THR A 1 -24.54 -20.70 41.62
N PRO A 2 -23.79 -20.12 40.66
CA PRO A 2 -24.43 -19.36 39.60
C PRO A 2 -25.24 -20.33 38.74
N HIS A 3 -26.53 -20.04 38.57
CA HIS A 3 -27.44 -20.80 37.72
C HIS A 3 -26.85 -20.84 36.30
N GLN A 4 -26.59 -22.04 35.79
CA GLN A 4 -26.13 -22.22 34.42
C GLN A 4 -27.23 -21.73 33.47
N GLN A 5 -27.07 -20.50 32.94
CA GLN A 5 -28.01 -19.93 31.99
C GLN A 5 -27.91 -20.69 30.66
N LEU A 6 -28.78 -21.69 30.51
CA LEU A 6 -28.95 -22.41 29.25
C LEU A 6 -29.59 -21.46 28.23
N MET A 7 -28.75 -20.84 27.38
CA MET A 7 -29.23 -20.01 26.28
C MET A 7 -30.10 -20.81 25.32
N SER A 8 -31.29 -20.29 25.02
CA SER A 8 -32.17 -20.86 24.01
C SER A 8 -31.53 -20.76 22.61
N LYS A 9 -32.06 -21.51 21.64
CA LYS A 9 -31.63 -21.40 20.23
C LYS A 9 -31.84 -19.97 19.70
N LEU A 10 -32.91 -19.29 20.14
CA LEU A 10 -33.19 -17.91 19.75
C LEU A 10 -32.17 -16.94 20.35
N ASP A 11 -31.80 -17.12 21.62
CA ASP A 11 -30.81 -16.26 22.29
C ASP A 11 -29.44 -16.37 21.62
N ARG A 12 -29.01 -17.59 21.27
CA ARG A 12 -27.76 -17.81 20.54
C ARG A 12 -27.76 -17.12 19.17
N LYS A 13 -28.88 -17.21 18.44
CA LYS A 13 -29.04 -16.56 17.13
C LYS A 13 -29.02 -15.03 17.26
N ASN A 14 -29.69 -14.48 18.27
CA ASN A 14 -29.73 -13.05 18.53
C ASN A 14 -28.35 -12.53 18.94
N GLN A 15 -27.65 -13.22 19.84
CA GLN A 15 -26.29 -12.88 20.24
C GLN A 15 -25.32 -12.89 19.05
N ALA A 16 -25.42 -13.91 18.17
CA ALA A 16 -24.62 -13.98 16.96
C ALA A 16 -24.91 -12.79 16.01
N ARG A 17 -26.18 -12.41 15.84
CA ARG A 17 -26.58 -11.27 15.02
C ARG A 17 -26.06 -9.93 15.58
N GLN A 18 -26.15 -9.74 16.90
CA GLN A 18 -25.60 -8.55 17.57
C GLN A 18 -24.08 -8.46 17.37
N LYS A 19 -23.35 -9.56 17.62
CA LYS A 19 -21.89 -9.62 17.38
C LYS A 19 -21.53 -9.31 15.92
N GLN A 20 -22.31 -9.81 14.97
CA GLN A 20 -22.11 -9.53 13.54
C GLN A 20 -22.33 -8.04 13.21
N GLN A 21 -23.39 -7.43 13.76
CA GLN A 21 -23.67 -6.01 13.55
C GLN A 21 -22.57 -5.12 14.10
N VAL A 22 -22.09 -5.40 15.32
CA VAL A 22 -20.98 -4.67 15.96
C VAL A 22 -19.72 -4.75 15.10
N LYS A 23 -19.28 -5.96 14.71
CA LYS A 23 -18.10 -6.13 13.85
C LYS A 23 -18.22 -5.43 12.49
N ARG A 24 -19.44 -5.41 11.92
CA ARG A 24 -19.70 -4.70 10.66
C ARG A 24 -19.58 -3.18 10.84
N GLN A 25 -20.08 -2.66 11.95
CA GLN A 25 -19.99 -1.24 12.29
C GLN A 25 -18.53 -0.83 12.53
N GLU A 26 -17.77 -1.61 13.31
CA GLU A 26 -16.34 -1.39 13.55
C GLU A 26 -15.56 -1.31 12.24
N LYS A 27 -15.77 -2.28 11.33
CA LYS A 27 -15.13 -2.28 10.01
C LYS A 27 -15.51 -1.05 9.17
N SER A 28 -16.77 -0.63 9.22
CA SER A 28 -17.24 0.56 8.50
C SER A 28 -16.64 1.85 9.05
N GLN A 29 -16.52 1.96 10.37
CA GLN A 29 -15.92 3.11 11.04
C GLN A 29 -14.43 3.21 10.73
N ALA A 30 -13.69 2.09 10.77
CA ALA A 30 -12.27 2.04 10.42
C ALA A 30 -11.99 2.49 8.97
N ALA A 31 -12.94 2.27 8.05
CA ALA A 31 -12.82 2.68 6.65
C ALA A 31 -13.41 4.08 6.34
N SER A 32 -14.10 4.71 7.30
CA SER A 32 -14.89 5.92 7.06
C SER A 32 -14.04 7.12 6.63
N ILE A 33 -12.80 7.24 7.13
CA ILE A 33 -11.86 8.30 6.77
C ILE A 33 -11.52 8.34 5.27
N PHE A 34 -11.60 7.19 4.59
CA PHE A 34 -11.32 7.06 3.15
C PHE A 34 -12.57 7.23 2.28
N ALA A 35 -13.75 7.42 2.87
CA ALA A 35 -15.01 7.44 2.14
C ALA A 35 -15.28 8.78 1.46
N GLY A 36 -15.90 8.72 0.28
CA GLY A 36 -16.43 9.89 -0.42
C GLY A 36 -15.45 10.55 -1.39
N GLN A 37 -15.84 11.72 -1.90
CA GLN A 37 -15.00 12.49 -2.83
C GLN A 37 -13.81 13.13 -2.12
N ASN A 38 -14.06 13.67 -0.93
CA ASN A 38 -13.09 14.38 -0.11
C ASN A 38 -12.44 13.46 0.95
N GLY A 39 -12.61 12.14 0.85
CA GLY A 39 -11.98 11.18 1.74
C GLY A 39 -10.45 11.27 1.68
N ALA A 40 -9.80 10.95 2.79
CA ALA A 40 -8.34 10.87 2.86
C ALA A 40 -7.83 9.89 1.80
N PRO A 41 -6.73 10.22 1.09
CA PRO A 41 -6.16 9.27 0.16
C PRO A 41 -5.53 8.09 0.93
N ARG A 42 -5.63 6.91 0.35
CA ARG A 42 -4.89 5.72 0.78
C ARG A 42 -3.46 5.87 0.31
N GLN A 43 -2.52 5.89 1.26
CA GLN A 43 -1.11 6.12 0.94
C GLN A 43 -0.46 4.80 0.50
N VAL A 44 0.10 4.78 -0.70
CA VAL A 44 0.64 3.57 -1.33
C VAL A 44 2.11 3.79 -1.68
N ALA A 45 2.99 3.20 -0.89
CA ALA A 45 4.41 3.16 -1.20
C ALA A 45 4.67 2.24 -2.40
N ILE A 46 5.46 2.70 -3.38
CA ILE A 46 5.96 1.86 -4.47
C ILE A 46 7.45 1.64 -4.24
N VAL A 47 7.84 0.44 -3.82
CA VAL A 47 9.20 0.10 -3.40
C VAL A 47 9.84 -0.80 -4.45
N PRO A 48 10.77 -0.30 -5.28
CA PRO A 48 11.56 -1.14 -6.18
C PRO A 48 12.58 -1.96 -5.40
N LEU A 49 12.82 -3.21 -5.80
CA LEU A 49 13.90 -4.06 -5.27
C LEU A 49 15.09 -4.23 -6.22
N ALA A 50 15.17 -3.37 -7.22
CA ALA A 50 16.27 -3.30 -8.17
C ALA A 50 16.32 -1.93 -8.84
N ASN A 51 17.52 -1.50 -9.23
CA ASN A 51 17.72 -0.28 -10.02
C ASN A 51 17.13 -0.36 -11.44
N SER A 52 16.89 -1.56 -11.97
CA SER A 52 16.29 -1.76 -13.29
C SER A 52 14.78 -1.49 -13.33
N ILE A 53 14.14 -1.34 -12.17
CA ILE A 53 12.68 -1.16 -12.08
C ILE A 53 12.30 0.29 -12.40
N ASP A 54 11.46 0.46 -13.41
CA ASP A 54 10.84 1.75 -13.71
C ASP A 54 9.58 1.93 -12.85
N VAL A 55 9.73 2.64 -11.74
CA VAL A 55 8.65 2.97 -10.79
C VAL A 55 7.53 3.78 -11.45
N ALA A 56 7.85 4.65 -12.40
CA ALA A 56 6.84 5.43 -13.11
C ALA A 56 5.97 4.51 -13.99
N ALA A 57 6.59 3.53 -14.67
CA ALA A 57 5.87 2.52 -15.44
C ALA A 57 4.98 1.63 -14.57
N VAL A 58 5.40 1.32 -13.34
CA VAL A 58 4.56 0.60 -12.37
C VAL A 58 3.26 1.39 -12.10
N ILE A 59 3.38 2.68 -11.76
CA ILE A 59 2.23 3.53 -11.46
C ILE A 59 1.33 3.69 -12.71
N ARG A 60 1.93 3.90 -13.89
CA ARG A 60 1.18 3.95 -15.17
C ARG A 60 0.38 2.68 -15.42
N ALA A 61 0.99 1.51 -15.29
CA ALA A 61 0.32 0.23 -15.50
C ALA A 61 -0.85 0.01 -14.53
N LEU A 62 -0.72 0.46 -13.27
CA LEU A 62 -1.80 0.43 -12.29
C LEU A 62 -2.94 1.38 -12.69
N ASN A 63 -2.62 2.61 -13.09
CA ASN A 63 -3.62 3.62 -13.49
C ASN A 63 -4.38 3.22 -14.76
N GLU A 64 -3.68 2.75 -15.79
CA GLU A 64 -4.27 2.31 -17.06
C GLU A 64 -5.19 1.09 -16.89
N SER A 65 -4.93 0.26 -15.87
CA SER A 65 -5.80 -0.88 -15.52
C SER A 65 -7.20 -0.47 -15.02
N VAL A 66 -7.35 0.79 -14.64
CA VAL A 66 -8.62 1.40 -14.21
C VAL A 66 -8.98 2.64 -15.04
N ASP A 67 -8.45 2.73 -16.26
CA ASP A 67 -8.79 3.75 -17.26
C ASP A 67 -8.44 5.19 -16.82
N ILE A 68 -7.40 5.35 -15.99
CA ILE A 68 -6.89 6.66 -15.55
C ILE A 68 -5.63 6.99 -16.35
N SER A 69 -5.63 8.15 -17.00
CA SER A 69 -4.50 8.69 -17.75
C SER A 69 -4.02 9.98 -17.08
N GLU A 70 -3.12 9.86 -16.12
CA GLU A 70 -2.45 10.98 -15.46
C GLU A 70 -0.95 10.93 -15.73
N ASP A 71 -0.32 12.10 -15.82
CA ASP A 71 1.13 12.18 -15.96
C ASP A 71 1.80 11.75 -14.65
N VAL A 72 2.80 10.87 -14.75
CA VAL A 72 3.45 10.26 -13.59
C VAL A 72 4.84 10.84 -13.44
N SER A 73 5.02 11.66 -12.40
CA SER A 73 6.33 12.13 -11.95
C SER A 73 6.81 11.28 -10.77
N ILE A 74 8.06 10.81 -10.83
CA ILE A 74 8.68 10.06 -9.71
C ILE A 74 9.10 10.96 -8.55
N ASP A 75 9.26 12.26 -8.80
CA ASP A 75 9.74 13.22 -7.81
C ASP A 75 8.61 13.76 -6.93
N ARG A 76 7.37 13.39 -7.22
CA ARG A 76 6.17 13.89 -6.53
C ARG A 76 5.24 12.76 -6.17
N GLN A 77 4.53 12.96 -5.06
CA GLN A 77 3.39 12.11 -4.72
C GLN A 77 2.28 12.34 -5.75
N LEU A 78 1.66 11.25 -6.23
CA LEU A 78 0.58 11.33 -7.22
C LEU A 78 -0.73 10.93 -6.56
N ARG A 79 -1.69 11.86 -6.49
CA ARG A 79 -3.02 11.60 -5.96
C ARG A 79 -4.01 11.39 -7.10
N ILE A 80 -4.55 10.18 -7.17
CA ILE A 80 -5.58 9.80 -8.15
C ILE A 80 -6.90 9.48 -7.46
N ARG A 81 -7.98 9.56 -8.24
CA ARG A 81 -9.29 9.05 -7.84
C ARG A 81 -9.67 7.84 -8.69
N VAL A 82 -9.95 6.72 -8.03
CA VAL A 82 -10.46 5.53 -8.71
C VAL A 82 -11.98 5.47 -8.58
N ASP A 83 -12.68 6.00 -9.57
CA ASP A 83 -14.14 6.16 -9.52
C ASP A 83 -14.89 4.83 -9.41
N ARG A 84 -14.39 3.77 -10.06
CA ARG A 84 -14.94 2.40 -9.96
C ARG A 84 -15.10 1.95 -8.50
N PHE A 85 -14.17 2.32 -7.62
CA PHE A 85 -14.19 1.96 -6.21
C PHE A 85 -14.57 3.13 -5.29
N LYS A 86 -14.74 4.34 -5.83
CA LYS A 86 -15.00 5.58 -5.09
C LYS A 86 -13.96 5.82 -3.98
N GLN A 87 -12.68 5.60 -4.31
CA GLN A 87 -11.56 5.75 -3.39
C GLN A 87 -10.51 6.69 -3.97
N ASN A 88 -9.83 7.43 -3.10
CA ASN A 88 -8.66 8.23 -3.44
C ASN A 88 -7.40 7.43 -3.10
N ILE A 89 -6.43 7.38 -4.01
CA ILE A 89 -5.11 6.76 -3.79
C ILE A 89 -4.06 7.86 -3.90
N MET A 90 -3.03 7.81 -3.06
CA MET A 90 -1.83 8.62 -3.18
C MET A 90 -0.62 7.72 -3.29
N TYR A 91 -0.05 7.64 -4.49
CA TYR A 91 1.20 6.91 -4.73
C TYR A 91 2.37 7.73 -4.20
N ILE A 92 3.27 7.04 -3.50
CA ILE A 92 4.51 7.59 -2.96
C ILE A 92 5.65 6.75 -3.56
N PRO A 93 6.26 7.21 -4.66
CA PRO A 93 7.40 6.51 -5.28
C PRO A 93 8.57 6.45 -4.29
N ALA A 94 9.14 5.26 -4.08
CA ALA A 94 10.40 5.11 -3.37
C ALA A 94 11.55 4.91 -4.37
N LYS A 95 12.73 5.44 -4.03
CA LYS A 95 13.98 5.10 -4.69
C LYS A 95 14.47 3.74 -4.18
N TYR A 96 15.29 3.06 -4.97
CA TYR A 96 16.05 1.89 -4.49
C TYR A 96 17.18 2.37 -3.56
N ASP A 97 16.78 2.82 -2.38
CA ASP A 97 17.63 3.36 -1.32
C ASP A 97 16.99 3.01 0.02
N LEU A 98 17.80 2.52 0.96
CA LEU A 98 17.33 2.00 2.24
C LEU A 98 16.59 3.07 3.06
N ILE A 99 17.19 4.25 3.21
CA ILE A 99 16.64 5.31 4.07
C ILE A 99 15.35 5.86 3.45
N HIS A 100 15.38 6.10 2.13
CA HIS A 100 14.20 6.55 1.41
C HIS A 100 13.05 5.54 1.47
N ALA A 101 13.33 4.24 1.36
CA ALA A 101 12.32 3.20 1.49
C ALA A 101 11.71 3.16 2.90
N LEU A 102 12.51 3.29 3.96
CA LEU A 102 12.02 3.39 5.34
C LEU A 102 11.12 4.61 5.55
N ASP A 103 11.52 5.77 5.02
CA ASP A 103 10.76 7.02 5.17
C ASP A 103 9.42 7.01 4.42
N VAL A 104 9.36 6.32 3.28
CA VAL A 104 8.13 6.16 2.50
C VAL A 104 7.23 5.08 3.12
N CYS A 105 7.78 3.94 3.52
CA CYS A 105 7.01 2.84 4.11
C CYS A 105 6.39 3.21 5.45
N ARG A 106 7.07 4.00 6.29
CA ARG A 106 6.54 4.40 7.60
C ARG A 106 5.25 5.21 7.50
N VAL A 107 5.02 5.94 6.42
CA VAL A 107 3.79 6.74 6.21
C VAL A 107 2.73 6.01 5.38
N ALA A 108 3.05 4.84 4.81
CA ALA A 108 2.17 4.17 3.86
C ALA A 108 1.09 3.31 4.54
N ASP A 109 -0.12 3.34 3.98
CA ASP A 109 -1.21 2.40 4.31
C ASP A 109 -1.04 1.05 3.59
N PHE A 110 -0.37 1.07 2.45
CA PHE A 110 -0.04 -0.10 1.65
C PHE A 110 1.37 0.04 1.11
N VAL A 111 2.10 -1.08 1.05
CA VAL A 111 3.41 -1.15 0.41
C VAL A 111 3.33 -2.10 -0.77
N ILE A 112 3.57 -1.60 -1.96
CA ILE A 112 3.77 -2.40 -3.16
C ILE A 112 5.25 -2.64 -3.31
N VAL A 113 5.68 -3.89 -3.08
CA VAL A 113 7.03 -4.34 -3.37
C VAL A 113 7.09 -4.78 -4.82
N VAL A 114 7.98 -4.16 -5.60
CA VAL A 114 8.17 -4.44 -7.03
C VAL A 114 9.43 -5.29 -7.20
N LEU A 115 9.25 -6.49 -7.75
CA LEU A 115 10.34 -7.44 -8.00
C LEU A 115 10.81 -7.38 -9.46
N PRO A 116 12.13 -7.44 -9.71
CA PRO A 116 12.65 -7.70 -11.04
C PRO A 116 12.35 -9.15 -11.46
N THR A 117 12.32 -9.41 -12.76
CA THR A 117 12.09 -10.76 -13.33
C THR A 117 13.28 -11.27 -14.13
N ASP A 118 14.23 -10.40 -14.43
CA ASP A 118 15.42 -10.61 -15.24
C ASP A 118 16.69 -10.83 -14.41
N ILE A 119 16.70 -10.31 -13.18
CA ILE A 119 17.82 -10.43 -12.24
C ILE A 119 17.35 -10.92 -10.86
N GLU A 120 18.27 -11.49 -10.09
CA GLU A 120 18.03 -11.80 -8.69
C GLU A 120 18.09 -10.54 -7.83
N VAL A 121 17.36 -10.54 -6.71
CA VAL A 121 17.42 -9.46 -5.73
C VAL A 121 18.78 -9.51 -5.04
N THR A 122 19.46 -8.37 -4.96
CA THR A 122 20.79 -8.31 -4.34
C THR A 122 20.69 -8.27 -2.81
N GLU A 123 21.82 -8.45 -2.12
CA GLU A 123 21.91 -8.34 -0.66
C GLU A 123 21.41 -6.98 -0.14
N GLU A 124 21.63 -5.90 -0.90
CA GLU A 124 21.08 -4.57 -0.60
C GLU A 124 19.54 -4.59 -0.59
N GLY A 125 18.92 -5.28 -1.56
CA GLY A 125 17.47 -5.40 -1.66
C GLY A 125 16.89 -6.28 -0.55
N GLU A 126 17.59 -7.34 -0.16
CA GLU A 126 17.24 -8.11 1.04
C GLU A 126 17.35 -7.27 2.31
N THR A 127 18.42 -6.47 2.44
CA THR A 127 18.63 -5.59 3.58
C THR A 127 17.53 -4.54 3.67
N LEU A 128 17.13 -3.97 2.53
CA LEU A 128 15.98 -3.08 2.41
C LEU A 128 14.70 -3.76 2.90
N LEU A 129 14.40 -4.99 2.42
CA LEU A 129 13.22 -5.75 2.84
C LEU A 129 13.19 -6.03 4.35
N ARG A 130 14.29 -6.53 4.91
CA ARG A 130 14.39 -6.79 6.37
C ARG A 130 14.20 -5.51 7.17
N SER A 131 14.73 -4.39 6.68
CA SER A 131 14.65 -3.11 7.38
C SER A 131 13.22 -2.57 7.41
N ILE A 132 12.52 -2.56 6.27
CA ILE A 132 11.13 -2.09 6.22
C ILE A 132 10.19 -3.01 7.00
N GLU A 133 10.45 -4.32 7.01
CA GLU A 133 9.69 -5.28 7.82
C GLU A 133 9.92 -5.04 9.32
N SER A 134 11.18 -4.91 9.73
CA SER A 134 11.58 -4.70 11.13
C SER A 134 11.09 -3.36 11.71
N GLN A 135 10.96 -2.31 10.90
CA GLN A 135 10.37 -1.03 11.31
C GLN A 135 8.88 -1.15 11.67
N GLY A 136 8.22 -2.20 11.17
CA GLY A 136 6.78 -2.36 11.18
C GLY A 136 6.21 -1.87 9.85
N ILE A 137 5.63 -2.80 9.10
CA ILE A 137 5.04 -2.56 7.79
C ILE A 137 3.53 -2.79 7.83
N SER A 138 2.80 -2.05 7.00
CA SER A 138 1.35 -2.23 6.84
C SER A 138 1.02 -3.34 5.83
N ASN A 139 -0.05 -3.21 5.05
CA ASN A 139 -0.44 -4.19 4.04
C ASN A 139 0.57 -4.25 2.90
N VAL A 140 1.22 -5.40 2.73
CA VAL A 140 2.14 -5.65 1.62
C VAL A 140 1.40 -6.29 0.45
N LEU A 141 1.61 -5.76 -0.75
CA LEU A 141 1.27 -6.38 -2.02
C LEU A 141 2.56 -6.56 -2.81
N VAL A 142 2.67 -7.65 -3.55
CA VAL A 142 3.87 -7.95 -4.33
C VAL A 142 3.53 -8.00 -5.81
N VAL A 143 4.30 -7.26 -6.59
CA VAL A 143 4.17 -7.22 -8.05
C VAL A 143 5.51 -7.50 -8.74
N ALA A 144 5.46 -7.98 -9.98
CA ALA A 144 6.63 -8.24 -10.80
C ALA A 144 6.58 -7.41 -12.09
N GLN A 145 7.72 -6.80 -12.44
CA GLN A 145 7.87 -6.03 -13.68
C GLN A 145 8.69 -6.80 -14.72
N GLY A 146 8.23 -6.82 -15.98
CA GLY A 146 8.98 -7.39 -17.11
C GLY A 146 8.84 -8.89 -17.29
N LEU A 147 7.78 -9.51 -16.75
CA LEU A 147 7.54 -10.95 -16.90
C LEU A 147 7.28 -11.32 -18.38
N ASP A 148 6.73 -10.40 -19.16
CA ASP A 148 6.55 -10.51 -20.60
C ASP A 148 7.89 -10.63 -21.38
N LYS A 149 8.96 -10.02 -20.88
CA LYS A 149 10.31 -10.08 -21.47
C LYS A 149 11.03 -11.40 -21.21
N VAL A 150 10.56 -12.20 -20.26
CA VAL A 150 11.13 -13.51 -19.94
C VAL A 150 10.95 -14.47 -21.13
N ASN A 151 12.08 -14.97 -21.64
CA ASN A 151 12.14 -15.96 -22.68
C ASN A 151 12.95 -17.20 -22.24
N PRO A 152 12.46 -18.43 -22.53
CA PRO A 152 11.19 -18.77 -23.16
C PRO A 152 9.98 -18.56 -22.22
N GLN A 153 8.81 -18.26 -22.79
CA GLN A 153 7.57 -17.99 -22.04
C GLN A 153 7.18 -19.07 -21.02
N LYS A 154 7.54 -20.34 -21.30
CA LYS A 154 7.30 -21.48 -20.42
C LYS A 154 8.00 -21.36 -19.05
N LYS A 155 9.04 -20.52 -18.91
CA LYS A 155 9.73 -20.26 -17.64
C LYS A 155 8.98 -19.29 -16.72
N ARG A 156 8.05 -18.48 -17.24
CA ARG A 156 7.35 -17.44 -16.46
C ARG A 156 6.68 -17.98 -15.18
N PRO A 157 5.93 -19.11 -15.20
CA PRO A 157 5.33 -19.65 -13.97
C PRO A 157 6.38 -20.09 -12.94
N GLN A 158 7.52 -20.63 -13.38
CA GLN A 158 8.61 -21.03 -12.50
C GLN A 158 9.25 -19.81 -11.82
N ILE A 159 9.49 -18.73 -12.57
CA ILE A 159 10.02 -17.47 -12.03
C ILE A 159 9.04 -16.90 -11.00
N VAL A 160 7.74 -16.81 -11.31
CA VAL A 160 6.73 -16.34 -10.35
C VAL A 160 6.72 -17.19 -9.09
N SER A 161 6.78 -18.52 -9.20
CA SER A 161 6.88 -19.42 -8.04
C SER A 161 8.14 -19.18 -7.21
N SER A 162 9.27 -18.91 -7.85
CA SER A 162 10.53 -18.57 -7.18
C SER A 162 10.43 -17.23 -6.45
N LEU A 163 9.84 -16.20 -7.08
CA LEU A 163 9.58 -14.90 -6.46
C LEU A 163 8.64 -14.99 -5.26
N VAL A 164 7.59 -15.82 -5.35
CA VAL A 164 6.70 -16.10 -4.20
C VAL A 164 7.48 -16.78 -3.07
N SER A 165 8.34 -17.75 -3.39
CA SER A 165 9.18 -18.42 -2.39
C SER A 165 10.15 -17.44 -1.72
N PHE A 166 10.77 -16.55 -2.50
CA PHE A 166 11.65 -15.50 -1.98
C PHE A 166 10.91 -14.57 -1.03
N MET A 167 9.74 -14.06 -1.43
CA MET A 167 8.97 -13.14 -0.59
C MET A 167 8.42 -13.79 0.67
N ASN A 168 8.11 -15.09 0.65
CA ASN A 168 7.65 -15.80 1.84
C ASN A 168 8.73 -15.96 2.92
N HIS A 169 10.01 -15.77 2.59
CA HIS A 169 11.07 -15.69 3.60
C HIS A 169 10.89 -14.47 4.52
N PHE A 170 10.45 -13.34 3.96
CA PHE A 170 10.25 -12.07 4.69
C PHE A 170 8.79 -11.88 5.14
N PHE A 171 7.84 -12.26 4.29
CA PHE A 171 6.41 -12.07 4.50
C PHE A 171 5.65 -13.38 4.24
N PRO A 172 5.50 -14.27 5.24
CA PRO A 172 4.89 -15.59 5.09
C PRO A 172 3.42 -15.60 4.66
N THR A 173 2.77 -14.44 4.64
CA THR A 173 1.36 -14.27 4.24
C THR A 173 1.20 -13.92 2.76
N ILE A 174 2.30 -13.79 2.01
CA ILE A 174 2.26 -13.49 0.59
C ILE A 174 1.97 -14.76 -0.21
N GLU A 175 0.72 -14.88 -0.65
CA GLU A 175 0.27 -16.03 -1.44
C GLU A 175 0.66 -15.93 -2.91
N LYS A 176 0.79 -14.71 -3.45
CA LYS A 176 0.93 -14.46 -4.90
C LYS A 176 1.79 -13.23 -5.20
N VAL A 177 2.51 -13.31 -6.30
CA VAL A 177 3.17 -12.17 -6.98
C VAL A 177 2.36 -11.87 -8.24
N LEU A 178 1.92 -10.63 -8.41
CA LEU A 178 1.08 -10.19 -9.52
C LEU A 178 1.94 -9.55 -10.63
N SER A 179 1.73 -9.93 -11.89
CA SER A 179 2.42 -9.34 -13.04
C SER A 179 1.84 -7.99 -13.41
N LEU A 180 2.71 -6.99 -13.59
CA LEU A 180 2.34 -5.67 -14.09
C LEU A 180 2.02 -5.66 -15.58
N ASP A 181 2.41 -6.71 -16.30
CA ASP A 181 2.18 -6.85 -17.75
C ASP A 181 0.75 -7.34 -18.04
N SER A 182 0.07 -7.86 -17.03
CA SER A 182 -1.34 -8.27 -17.10
C SER A 182 -2.24 -7.17 -16.57
N ARG A 183 -2.96 -6.51 -17.48
CA ARG A 183 -3.97 -5.49 -17.12
C ARG A 183 -4.98 -5.99 -16.08
N GLN A 184 -5.35 -7.27 -16.17
CA GLN A 184 -6.29 -7.89 -15.23
C GLN A 184 -5.68 -8.02 -13.82
N GLU A 185 -4.39 -8.35 -13.71
CA GLU A 185 -3.69 -8.44 -12.43
C GLU A 185 -3.43 -7.06 -11.84
N CYS A 186 -3.04 -6.06 -12.65
CA CYS A 186 -2.98 -4.66 -12.23
C CYS A 186 -4.33 -4.18 -11.65
N SER A 187 -5.44 -4.49 -12.32
CA SER A 187 -6.78 -4.12 -11.83
C SER A 187 -7.11 -4.82 -10.50
N ASN A 188 -6.59 -6.02 -10.27
CA ASN A 188 -6.72 -6.72 -8.98
C ASN A 188 -5.85 -6.08 -7.89
N VAL A 189 -4.65 -5.58 -8.21
CA VAL A 189 -3.84 -4.76 -7.28
C VAL A 189 -4.63 -3.52 -6.87
N VAL A 190 -5.14 -2.73 -7.84
CA VAL A 190 -5.90 -1.51 -7.55
C VAL A 190 -7.16 -1.81 -6.74
N ARG A 191 -7.89 -2.89 -7.06
CA ARG A 191 -9.02 -3.34 -6.25
C ARG A 191 -8.60 -3.61 -4.81
N SER A 192 -7.47 -4.27 -4.61
CA SER A 192 -6.96 -4.61 -3.27
C SER A 192 -6.64 -3.34 -2.48
N LEU A 193 -5.96 -2.38 -3.10
CA LEU A 193 -5.68 -1.06 -2.49
C LEU A 193 -6.98 -0.35 -2.06
N CYS A 194 -8.00 -0.34 -2.93
CA CYS A 194 -9.25 0.38 -2.66
C CYS A 194 -10.17 -0.31 -1.64
N THR A 195 -10.18 -1.64 -1.58
CA THR A 195 -11.19 -2.40 -0.82
C THR A 195 -10.68 -3.00 0.47
N ALA A 196 -9.36 -3.22 0.60
CA ALA A 196 -8.78 -3.73 1.83
C ALA A 196 -8.83 -2.67 2.94
N THR A 197 -9.03 -3.12 4.17
CA THR A 197 -8.84 -2.27 5.35
C THR A 197 -7.34 -2.22 5.64
N PRO A 198 -6.70 -1.03 5.67
CA PRO A 198 -5.31 -0.90 6.06
C PRO A 198 -5.10 -1.44 7.47
N LYS A 199 -4.03 -2.19 7.66
CA LYS A 199 -3.56 -2.67 8.95
C LYS A 199 -2.68 -1.59 9.54
N GLY A 200 -3.07 -1.10 10.70
CA GLY A 200 -2.30 -0.11 11.42
C GLY A 200 -0.90 -0.60 11.81
N ILE A 201 0.04 0.34 11.91
CA ILE A 201 1.33 0.08 12.57
C ILE A 201 1.21 0.72 13.95
N ARG A 202 1.29 -0.08 15.02
CA ARG A 202 0.93 0.36 16.38
C ARG A 202 1.64 1.67 16.79
N TRP A 203 2.96 1.75 16.62
CA TRP A 203 3.71 2.94 17.04
C TRP A 203 3.36 4.20 16.26
N ARG A 204 2.87 4.04 15.01
CA ARG A 204 2.45 5.12 14.13
C ARG A 204 1.04 5.57 14.46
N ASP A 205 0.14 4.61 14.64
CA ASP A 205 -1.28 4.88 14.88
C ASP A 205 -1.55 5.33 16.32
N ASP A 206 -0.64 5.06 17.27
CA ASP A 206 -0.70 5.60 18.63
C ASP A 206 -0.37 7.12 18.70
N ARG A 207 -0.04 7.77 17.57
CA ARG A 207 0.34 9.18 17.48
C ARG A 207 -0.33 9.84 16.28
N SER A 208 -0.65 11.13 16.38
CA SER A 208 -1.07 11.88 15.20
C SER A 208 0.12 12.16 14.28
N TRP A 209 -0.07 11.93 12.98
CA TRP A 209 0.92 12.14 11.94
C TRP A 209 0.27 12.72 10.68
N MET A 210 1.07 13.28 9.79
CA MET A 210 0.59 13.87 8.54
C MET A 210 1.64 13.73 7.46
N THR A 211 1.24 13.24 6.29
CA THR A 211 2.07 13.31 5.08
C THR A 211 1.85 14.65 4.42
N ILE A 212 2.95 15.39 4.24
CA ILE A 212 2.96 16.71 3.63
C ILE A 212 2.73 16.55 2.12
N GLN A 213 1.75 17.28 1.60
CA GLN A 213 1.34 17.30 0.19
C GLN A 213 1.71 18.60 -0.50
N ASP A 214 1.71 19.72 0.23
CA ASP A 214 2.12 21.03 -0.26
C ASP A 214 2.88 21.79 0.83
N VAL A 215 3.89 22.55 0.42
CA VAL A 215 4.71 23.39 1.30
C VAL A 215 4.81 24.75 0.66
N LYS A 216 4.37 25.78 1.39
CA LYS A 216 4.52 27.17 0.99
C LYS A 216 5.55 27.82 1.90
N TRP A 217 6.68 28.16 1.30
CA TRP A 217 7.71 28.95 1.95
C TRP A 217 7.31 30.42 1.96
N PRO A 218 7.68 31.17 2.99
CA PRO A 218 7.41 32.60 3.07
C PRO A 218 8.22 33.38 2.03
N ASP A 219 7.58 34.31 1.33
CA ASP A 219 8.20 35.18 0.31
C ASP A 219 8.85 36.42 0.96
N VAL A 220 9.65 36.24 2.00
CA VAL A 220 10.30 37.36 2.72
C VAL A 220 11.80 37.42 2.37
N PRO A 221 12.30 38.53 1.78
CA PRO A 221 13.73 38.70 1.56
C PRO A 221 14.46 39.01 2.88
N GLY A 222 15.43 38.16 3.24
CA GLY A 222 16.34 38.39 4.38
C GLY A 222 16.46 37.19 5.33
N SER A 223 17.32 37.29 6.34
CA SER A 223 17.58 36.25 7.35
C SER A 223 16.49 36.10 8.42
N LEU A 224 15.27 36.58 8.16
CA LEU A 224 14.15 36.39 9.08
C LEU A 224 13.57 35.00 8.87
N ILE A 225 13.47 34.25 9.96
CA ILE A 225 12.74 32.98 10.01
C ILE A 225 11.25 33.36 10.11
N ASP A 226 10.51 33.14 9.03
CA ASP A 226 9.06 33.33 8.97
C ASP A 226 8.35 31.96 8.87
N ASP A 227 7.04 31.93 9.13
CA ASP A 227 6.27 30.70 9.27
C ASP A 227 6.17 29.93 7.94
N VAL A 228 6.38 28.61 8.00
CA VAL A 228 6.22 27.70 6.85
C VAL A 228 4.84 27.06 6.89
N VAL A 229 4.07 27.22 5.82
CA VAL A 229 2.72 26.61 5.73
C VAL A 229 2.84 25.24 5.08
N VAL A 230 2.50 24.19 5.83
CA VAL A 230 2.44 22.81 5.35
C VAL A 230 0.99 22.35 5.24
N THR A 231 0.64 21.71 4.13
CA THR A 231 -0.70 21.16 3.89
C THR A 231 -0.62 19.63 3.80
N GLY A 232 -1.55 18.96 4.47
CA GLY A 232 -1.68 17.51 4.42
C GLY A 232 -2.94 17.03 5.12
N VAL A 233 -3.13 15.71 5.15
CA VAL A 233 -4.24 15.07 5.86
C VAL A 233 -3.70 14.42 7.12
N VAL A 234 -4.21 14.84 8.27
CA VAL A 234 -3.87 14.26 9.58
C VAL A 234 -4.43 12.85 9.70
N ARG A 235 -3.64 11.95 10.28
CA ARG A 235 -3.87 10.52 10.46
C ARG A 235 -3.38 10.11 11.87
N GLY A 236 -3.77 8.92 12.32
CA GLY A 236 -3.46 8.43 13.67
C GLY A 236 -4.46 8.93 14.71
#